data_AF-A0A9X0AKC5-F1
#
_entry.id   AF-A0A9X0AKC5-F1
#
_cell.length_a   1.000
_cell.length_b   1.000
_cell.length_c   1.000
_cell.angle_alpha   90.00
_cell.angle_beta   90.00
_cell.angle_gamma   90.00
#
_symmetry.space_group_name_H-M   'P 1'
#
loop_
_entity.id
_entity.type
_entity.pdbx_description
1 polymer ?
#
loop_
_entity_poly.entity_id
_entity_poly.type
_entity_poly.pdbx_seq_one_letter_code
_entity_poly.pdbx_strand_id
1 'polypeptide(L)'
;MLTCWLSFPELEFAAATEPIVLRCNLVDISIPGIYHATFANVMISLLELSNIQEWQQQKYELFGKSLREKHFLFDPQYHPLNHSSSSTFPECIRDHQHILQDVIESHPDIFLRYKYPELLAQSRSAIAPLLGVDITEVLIIPNATTGINDVLRNLGYGKYEVILYFRTVYGTCEKTLQSICDTSHVGLEIFRVEIHYPGGDEDIVSEFCDTVGRLVGDRDGRM
;
A
#
# COMPACT_ATOMS: atom_id res chain seq x y z
N MET A 1 26.71 -1.69 15.46
CA MET A 1 26.72 -0.33 16.06
C MET A 1 26.98 0.65 14.92
N LEU A 2 25.92 1.29 14.42
CA LEU A 2 25.99 2.43 13.50
C LEU A 2 24.89 3.37 13.95
N THR A 3 25.30 4.39 14.69
CA THR A 3 24.54 5.55 15.14
C THR A 3 24.60 6.62 14.05
N CYS A 4 23.50 7.29 13.77
CA CYS A 4 23.52 8.65 13.23
C CYS A 4 22.32 9.44 13.78
N TRP A 5 22.67 10.56 14.41
CA TRP A 5 21.82 11.64 14.90
C TRP A 5 21.67 12.69 13.80
N LEU A 6 20.64 13.56 13.90
CA LEU A 6 20.62 15.02 13.65
C LEU A 6 19.13 15.50 13.71
N SER A 7 18.69 16.08 14.83
CA SER A 7 18.59 17.53 15.12
C SER A 7 17.42 18.24 14.42
N PHE A 8 16.39 18.60 15.21
CA PHE A 8 15.22 19.40 14.83
C PHE A 8 15.47 20.89 15.15
N PRO A 9 15.03 21.86 14.34
CA PRO A 9 14.63 23.16 14.84
C PRO A 9 13.21 23.08 15.42
N GLU A 10 13.02 23.70 16.57
CA GLU A 10 11.74 23.92 17.26
C GLU A 10 10.70 24.51 16.30
N LEU A 11 9.50 23.91 16.24
CA LEU A 11 8.34 24.48 15.56
C LEU A 11 7.18 24.53 16.56
N GLU A 12 6.87 25.75 16.98
CA GLU A 12 5.70 26.12 17.76
C GLU A 12 4.41 25.72 17.05
N PHE A 13 3.47 25.16 17.80
CA PHE A 13 2.12 24.84 17.34
C PHE A 13 1.32 26.11 17.08
N ALA A 14 1.12 26.45 15.81
CA ALA A 14 0.05 27.35 15.37
C ALA A 14 -0.91 26.58 14.46
N ALA A 15 -2.21 26.83 14.66
CA ALA A 15 -3.36 26.13 14.11
C ALA A 15 -3.21 25.73 12.63
N ALA A 16 -3.42 24.44 12.35
CA ALA A 16 -3.27 23.84 11.03
C ALA A 16 -4.31 24.37 10.03
N THR A 17 -3.83 25.04 8.98
CA THR A 17 -4.57 25.29 7.72
C THR A 17 -3.78 24.87 6.48
N GLU A 18 -2.69 24.10 6.64
CA GLU A 18 -1.93 23.53 5.51
C GLU A 18 -1.96 21.99 5.53
N PRO A 19 -1.93 21.33 4.36
CA PRO A 19 -1.92 19.88 4.29
C PRO A 19 -0.70 19.31 5.04
N ILE A 20 -0.95 18.32 5.90
CA ILE A 20 0.08 17.58 6.62
C ILE A 20 0.90 16.80 5.58
N VAL A 21 1.98 17.40 5.08
CA VAL A 21 2.98 16.71 4.27
C VAL A 21 3.81 15.84 5.21
N LEU A 22 3.42 14.57 5.37
CA LEU A 22 4.24 13.57 6.04
C LEU A 22 5.51 13.34 5.20
N ARG A 23 6.59 14.08 5.50
CA ARG A 23 7.93 13.77 5.00
C ARG A 23 8.44 12.52 5.71
N CYS A 24 8.02 11.36 5.24
CA CYS A 24 8.58 10.09 5.68
C CYS A 24 9.97 9.93 5.04
N ASN A 25 11.03 10.28 5.78
CA ASN A 25 12.38 9.88 5.44
C ASN A 25 12.53 8.38 5.77
N LEU A 26 12.01 7.52 4.89
CA LEU A 26 12.28 6.10 4.93
C LEU A 26 13.74 5.88 4.55
N VAL A 27 14.57 5.63 5.56
CA VAL A 27 15.84 4.94 5.36
C VAL A 27 15.48 3.50 5.01
N ASP A 28 15.66 3.16 3.74
CA ASP A 28 15.47 1.81 3.21
C ASP A 28 16.44 0.85 3.91
N ILE A 29 15.95 0.16 4.95
CA ILE A 29 16.65 -0.95 5.58
C ILE A 29 15.91 -2.21 5.14
N SER A 30 16.28 -2.78 4.00
CA SER A 30 15.76 -4.06 3.52
C SER A 30 16.72 -4.78 2.56
N ILE A 31 17.72 -5.47 3.11
CA ILE A 31 18.27 -6.71 2.52
C ILE A 31 18.29 -7.71 3.70
N PRO A 32 17.73 -8.95 3.63
CA PRO A 32 17.62 -9.84 2.46
C PRO A 32 16.25 -10.52 2.24
N GLY A 33 15.97 -10.90 0.99
CA GLY A 33 14.98 -11.93 0.66
C GLY A 33 14.36 -11.77 -0.72
N ILE A 34 14.61 -12.75 -1.60
CA ILE A 34 14.19 -12.90 -3.01
C ILE A 34 12.72 -12.51 -3.30
N TYR A 35 11.83 -12.49 -2.30
CA TYR A 35 10.43 -12.11 -2.45
C TYR A 35 10.16 -10.59 -2.43
N HIS A 36 10.98 -9.77 -1.74
CA HIS A 36 10.72 -8.33 -1.63
C HIS A 36 11.16 -7.53 -2.85
N ALA A 37 12.30 -7.90 -3.46
CA ALA A 37 12.73 -7.34 -4.74
C ALA A 37 11.72 -7.65 -5.86
N THR A 38 10.94 -8.73 -5.73
CA THR A 38 10.00 -9.16 -6.76
C THR A 38 8.83 -8.18 -6.94
N PHE A 39 8.25 -7.63 -5.86
CA PHE A 39 7.08 -6.75 -6.00
C PHE A 39 7.43 -5.35 -6.53
N ALA A 40 8.51 -4.74 -6.01
CA ALA A 40 8.99 -3.46 -6.52
C ALA A 40 9.44 -3.57 -7.98
N ASN A 41 10.16 -4.65 -8.34
CA ASN A 41 10.58 -4.87 -9.71
C ASN A 41 9.39 -5.16 -10.63
N VAL A 42 8.36 -5.89 -10.20
CA VAL A 42 7.14 -6.11 -11.00
C VAL A 42 6.38 -4.80 -11.25
N MET A 43 6.27 -3.92 -10.25
CA MET A 43 5.65 -2.61 -10.44
C MET A 43 6.48 -1.72 -11.38
N ILE A 44 7.80 -1.71 -11.22
CA ILE A 44 8.71 -0.99 -12.14
C ILE A 44 8.58 -1.56 -13.57
N SER A 45 8.59 -2.88 -13.74
CA SER A 45 8.37 -3.57 -15.02
C SER A 45 7.04 -3.18 -15.68
N LEU A 46 5.94 -3.21 -14.92
CA LEU A 46 4.60 -2.90 -15.43
C LEU A 46 4.51 -1.47 -16.00
N LEU A 47 5.28 -0.55 -15.42
CA LEU A 47 5.14 0.88 -15.67
C LEU A 47 6.13 1.39 -16.70
N GLU A 48 7.34 0.82 -16.77
CA GLU A 48 8.21 1.04 -17.93
C GLU A 48 7.54 0.54 -19.23
N LEU A 49 6.89 -0.63 -19.19
CA LEU A 49 6.18 -1.17 -20.35
C LEU A 49 5.00 -0.30 -20.76
N SER A 50 4.36 0.42 -19.83
CA SER A 50 3.25 1.34 -20.13
C SER A 50 3.67 2.59 -20.93
N ASN A 51 4.96 2.95 -20.89
CA ASN A 51 5.53 4.08 -21.65
C ASN A 51 6.08 3.68 -23.03
N ILE A 52 6.00 2.40 -23.41
CA ILE A 52 6.46 1.93 -24.71
C ILE A 52 5.43 2.31 -25.79
N GLN A 53 5.83 3.20 -26.71
CA GLN A 53 5.02 3.67 -27.84
C GLN A 53 4.48 2.54 -28.74
N GLU A 54 5.10 1.35 -28.76
CA GLU A 54 4.64 0.20 -29.54
C GLU A 54 3.26 -0.33 -29.09
N TRP A 55 2.88 -0.20 -27.81
CA TRP A 55 1.55 -0.63 -27.34
C TRP A 55 0.42 0.23 -27.91
N GLN A 56 0.70 1.49 -28.24
CA GLN A 56 -0.29 2.39 -28.84
C GLN A 56 -0.60 2.05 -30.31
N GLN A 57 0.28 1.30 -30.98
CA GLN A 57 0.10 0.85 -32.36
C GLN A 57 -0.43 -0.58 -32.46
N GLN A 58 -0.48 -1.31 -31.34
CA GLN A 58 -0.93 -2.69 -31.30
C GLN A 58 -2.45 -2.80 -31.36
N LYS A 59 -2.92 -3.74 -32.18
CA LYS A 59 -4.32 -4.17 -32.20
C LYS A 59 -4.60 -4.87 -30.87
N TYR A 60 -5.48 -4.31 -30.03
CA TYR A 60 -5.81 -4.88 -28.73
C TYR A 60 -6.19 -6.37 -28.84
N GLU A 61 -5.58 -7.21 -28.01
CA GLU A 61 -5.94 -8.62 -27.90
C GLU A 61 -7.32 -8.75 -27.23
N LEU A 62 -8.12 -9.73 -27.65
CA LEU A 62 -9.42 -9.96 -27.04
C LEU A 62 -9.26 -10.59 -25.64
N PHE A 63 -10.05 -10.10 -24.68
CA PHE A 63 -10.14 -10.70 -23.35
C PHE A 63 -10.58 -12.18 -23.40
N GLY A 64 -10.32 -12.90 -22.30
CA GLY A 64 -10.72 -14.29 -22.13
C GLY A 64 -9.58 -15.27 -22.40
N LYS A 65 -9.92 -16.44 -22.95
CA LYS A 65 -8.97 -17.56 -23.10
C LYS A 65 -7.73 -17.20 -23.94
N SER A 66 -7.91 -16.44 -25.03
CA SER A 66 -6.81 -16.03 -25.92
C SER A 66 -5.75 -15.22 -25.16
N LEU A 67 -6.18 -14.21 -24.39
CA LEU A 67 -5.27 -13.41 -23.57
C LEU A 67 -4.50 -14.26 -22.56
N ARG A 68 -5.19 -15.20 -21.89
CA ARG A 68 -4.56 -16.13 -20.94
C ARG A 68 -3.47 -16.96 -21.62
N GLU A 69 -3.79 -17.61 -22.73
CA GLU A 69 -2.87 -18.55 -23.40
C GLU A 69 -1.67 -17.86 -24.05
N LYS A 70 -1.85 -16.63 -24.53
CA LYS A 70 -0.78 -15.87 -25.21
C LYS A 70 0.16 -15.16 -24.26
N HIS A 71 -0.35 -14.64 -23.14
CA HIS A 71 0.42 -13.70 -22.32
C HIS A 71 0.66 -14.19 -20.90
N PHE A 72 -0.02 -15.23 -20.42
CA PHE A 72 0.15 -15.72 -19.06
C PHE A 72 0.75 -17.11 -19.03
N LEU A 73 1.59 -17.33 -18.02
CA LEU A 73 2.43 -18.52 -17.89
C LEU A 73 1.77 -19.59 -17.00
N PHE A 74 0.45 -19.62 -16.96
CA PHE A 74 -0.26 -20.63 -16.18
C PHE A 74 -0.02 -22.01 -16.77
N ASP A 75 0.08 -23.03 -15.90
CA ASP A 75 -0.03 -24.42 -16.33
C ASP A 75 -1.32 -24.61 -17.14
N PRO A 76 -1.28 -25.25 -18.33
CA PRO A 76 -2.46 -25.47 -19.16
C PRO A 76 -3.61 -26.21 -18.46
N GLN A 77 -3.31 -27.01 -17.43
CA GLN A 77 -4.31 -27.75 -16.65
C GLN A 77 -4.81 -26.95 -15.43
N TYR A 78 -4.14 -25.86 -15.06
CA TYR A 78 -4.50 -25.03 -13.91
C TYR A 78 -5.48 -23.92 -14.29
N HIS A 79 -6.61 -23.88 -13.60
CA HIS A 79 -7.69 -22.91 -13.81
C HIS A 79 -7.82 -21.99 -12.58
N PRO A 80 -7.13 -20.84 -12.55
CA PRO A 80 -7.15 -19.94 -11.40
C PRO A 80 -8.52 -19.27 -11.27
N LEU A 81 -9.30 -19.66 -10.27
CA LEU A 81 -10.58 -19.03 -9.93
C LEU A 81 -10.45 -17.96 -8.83
N ASN A 82 -9.27 -17.84 -8.22
CA ASN A 82 -8.99 -16.90 -7.13
C ASN A 82 -7.76 -16.04 -7.44
N HIS A 83 -7.83 -15.27 -8.53
CA HIS A 83 -6.72 -14.40 -8.94
C HIS A 83 -6.45 -13.27 -7.92
N SER A 84 -7.45 -12.89 -7.13
CA SER A 84 -7.36 -11.84 -6.10
C SER A 84 -6.46 -12.19 -4.91
N SER A 85 -6.25 -13.48 -4.62
CA SER A 85 -5.42 -13.89 -3.48
C SER A 85 -3.94 -13.99 -3.85
N SER A 86 -3.63 -14.75 -4.90
CA SER A 86 -2.27 -15.01 -5.35
C SER A 86 -2.24 -14.75 -6.85
N SER A 87 -2.21 -13.46 -7.19
CA SER A 87 -2.18 -13.01 -8.58
C SER A 87 -0.93 -13.50 -9.31
N THR A 88 -0.92 -13.31 -10.62
CA THR A 88 0.27 -13.51 -11.46
C THR A 88 0.39 -12.33 -12.41
N PHE A 89 1.50 -12.26 -13.12
CA PHE A 89 1.77 -11.23 -14.11
C PHE A 89 2.00 -11.85 -15.49
N PRO A 90 1.75 -11.10 -16.58
CA PRO A 90 2.09 -11.54 -17.93
C PRO A 90 3.57 -11.85 -18.13
N GLU A 91 3.87 -12.68 -19.13
CA GLU A 91 5.22 -13.07 -19.55
C GLU A 91 6.14 -11.87 -19.78
N CYS A 92 5.68 -10.82 -20.45
CA CYS A 92 6.49 -9.63 -20.67
C CYS A 92 6.96 -8.94 -19.38
N ILE A 93 6.16 -9.02 -18.30
CA ILE A 93 6.53 -8.46 -16.99
C ILE A 93 7.64 -9.29 -16.35
N ARG A 94 7.53 -10.62 -16.43
CA ARG A 94 8.56 -11.55 -15.96
C ARG A 94 9.88 -11.30 -16.67
N ASP A 95 9.83 -11.16 -18.00
CA ASP A 95 11.04 -11.02 -18.81
C ASP A 95 11.75 -9.71 -18.50
N HIS A 96 11.00 -8.62 -18.32
CA HIS A 96 11.57 -7.35 -17.85
C HIS A 96 12.13 -7.45 -16.42
N GLN A 97 11.46 -8.18 -15.53
CA GLN A 97 11.95 -8.42 -14.18
C GLN A 97 13.30 -9.15 -14.20
N HIS A 98 13.50 -10.14 -15.07
CA HIS A 98 14.78 -10.82 -15.22
C HIS A 98 15.86 -9.87 -15.75
N ILE A 99 15.54 -9.00 -16.72
CA ILE A 99 16.48 -7.97 -17.20
C ILE A 99 16.94 -7.08 -16.03
N LEU A 100 16.01 -6.61 -15.19
CA LEU A 100 16.36 -5.81 -14.02
C LEU A 100 17.24 -6.58 -13.03
N GLN A 101 16.98 -7.88 -12.80
CA GLN A 101 17.84 -8.71 -11.96
C GLN A 101 19.27 -8.79 -12.50
N ASP A 102 19.44 -9.04 -13.80
CA ASP A 102 20.76 -9.07 -14.43
C ASP A 102 21.49 -7.72 -14.30
N VAL A 103 20.77 -6.61 -14.46
CA VAL A 103 21.33 -5.26 -14.28
C VAL A 103 21.78 -5.04 -12.84
N ILE A 104 20.96 -5.41 -11.86
CA ILE A 104 21.28 -5.30 -10.43
C ILE A 104 22.54 -6.09 -10.12
N GLU A 105 22.62 -7.36 -10.53
CA GLU A 105 23.76 -8.24 -10.23
C GLU A 105 25.04 -7.79 -10.95
N SER A 106 24.93 -7.16 -12.13
CA SER A 106 26.10 -6.67 -12.85
C SER A 106 26.81 -5.51 -12.13
N HIS A 107 26.05 -4.59 -11.53
CA HIS A 107 26.57 -3.36 -10.91
C HIS A 107 25.67 -2.87 -9.74
N PRO A 108 25.65 -3.59 -8.61
CA PRO A 108 24.65 -3.37 -7.55
C PRO A 108 24.72 -1.98 -6.91
N ASP A 109 25.93 -1.47 -6.67
CA ASP A 109 26.13 -0.13 -6.09
C ASP A 109 25.62 0.99 -7.01
N ILE A 110 25.86 0.85 -8.31
CA ILE A 110 25.42 1.84 -9.31
C ILE A 110 23.90 1.79 -9.43
N PHE A 111 23.35 0.57 -9.49
CA PHE A 111 21.91 0.38 -9.59
C PHE A 111 21.19 1.02 -8.41
N LEU A 112 21.55 0.64 -7.18
CA LEU A 112 20.85 1.08 -5.98
C LEU A 112 20.94 2.60 -5.78
N ARG A 113 22.10 3.21 -6.03
CA ARG A 113 22.32 4.63 -5.77
C ARG A 113 21.73 5.56 -6.83
N TYR A 114 21.75 5.13 -8.10
CA TYR A 114 21.44 6.04 -9.22
C TYR A 114 20.29 5.58 -10.09
N LYS A 115 20.19 4.27 -10.38
CA LYS A 115 19.13 3.75 -11.26
C LYS A 115 17.82 3.50 -10.55
N TYR A 116 17.86 2.93 -9.35
CA TYR A 116 16.66 2.65 -8.59
C TYR A 116 15.78 3.90 -8.33
N PRO A 117 16.32 5.06 -7.89
CA PRO A 117 15.51 6.27 -7.72
C PRO A 117 14.88 6.78 -9.03
N GLU A 118 15.60 6.66 -10.15
CA GLU A 118 15.12 7.01 -11.49
C GLU A 118 13.91 6.14 -11.87
N LEU A 119 14.05 4.83 -11.76
CA LEU A 119 13.01 3.84 -12.05
C LEU A 119 11.78 4.00 -11.14
N LEU A 120 12.01 4.31 -9.87
CA LEU A 120 10.95 4.59 -8.91
C LEU A 120 10.16 5.85 -9.28
N ALA A 121 10.85 6.92 -9.71
CA ALA A 121 10.19 8.14 -10.16
C ALA A 121 9.36 7.90 -11.44
N GLN A 122 9.89 7.13 -12.40
CA GLN A 122 9.16 6.76 -13.61
C GLN A 122 7.89 5.95 -13.28
N SER A 123 8.01 4.99 -12.37
CA SER A 123 6.88 4.19 -11.87
C SER A 123 5.79 5.07 -11.27
N ARG A 124 6.16 5.98 -10.35
CA ARG A 124 5.21 6.91 -9.74
C ARG A 124 4.54 7.81 -10.78
N SER A 125 5.32 8.30 -11.76
CA SER A 125 4.80 9.14 -12.85
C SER A 125 3.81 8.41 -13.75
N ALA A 126 3.95 7.10 -13.92
CA ALA A 126 3.03 6.30 -14.72
C ALA A 126 1.72 5.96 -13.97
N ILE A 127 1.78 5.77 -12.64
CA ILE A 127 0.59 5.48 -11.81
C ILE A 127 -0.24 6.74 -11.54
N ALA A 128 0.39 7.89 -11.28
CA ALA A 128 -0.30 9.09 -10.82
C ALA A 128 -1.48 9.50 -11.73
N PRO A 129 -1.37 9.50 -13.07
CA PRO A 129 -2.49 9.79 -13.96
C PRO A 129 -3.62 8.77 -13.91
N LEU A 130 -3.32 7.48 -13.65
CA LEU A 130 -4.32 6.43 -13.51
C LEU A 130 -5.18 6.63 -12.26
N LEU A 131 -4.59 7.14 -11.19
CA LEU A 131 -5.26 7.46 -9.94
C LEU A 131 -5.89 8.87 -9.92
N GLY A 132 -5.49 9.73 -10.85
CA GLY A 132 -5.93 11.13 -10.89
C GLY A 132 -5.35 12.00 -9.77
N VAL A 133 -4.12 11.69 -9.34
CA VAL A 133 -3.42 12.36 -8.21
C VAL A 133 -2.09 12.95 -8.66
N ASP A 134 -1.48 13.81 -7.83
CA ASP A 134 -0.13 14.30 -8.09
C ASP A 134 0.92 13.21 -7.81
N ILE A 135 2.05 13.25 -8.52
CA ILE A 135 3.15 12.27 -8.32
C ILE A 135 3.67 12.26 -6.87
N THR A 136 3.62 13.40 -6.18
CA THR A 136 4.04 13.54 -4.77
C THR A 136 3.14 12.78 -3.80
N GLU A 137 1.92 12.43 -4.21
CA GLU A 137 0.94 11.67 -3.43
C GLU A 137 1.08 10.14 -3.64
N VAL A 138 1.93 9.71 -4.59
CA VAL A 138 2.16 8.29 -4.88
C VAL A 138 3.45 7.83 -4.24
N LEU A 139 3.37 6.81 -3.39
CA LEU A 139 4.51 6.08 -2.83
C LEU A 139 4.43 4.60 -3.22
N ILE A 140 5.58 3.98 -3.48
CA ILE A 140 5.67 2.54 -3.75
C ILE A 140 6.20 1.86 -2.49
N ILE A 141 5.42 0.91 -1.99
CA ILE A 141 5.73 0.13 -0.79
C ILE A 141 5.55 -1.36 -1.08
N PRO A 142 6.13 -2.26 -0.26
CA PRO A 142 6.17 -3.68 -0.59
C PRO A 142 4.80 -4.36 -0.70
N ASN A 143 3.81 -3.95 0.07
CA ASN A 143 2.45 -4.49 0.04
C ASN A 143 1.48 -3.64 0.89
N ALA A 144 0.17 -3.95 0.79
CA ALA A 144 -0.89 -3.25 1.51
C ALA A 144 -0.75 -3.33 3.05
N THR A 145 -0.31 -4.46 3.60
CA THR A 145 -0.14 -4.64 5.05
C THR A 145 0.94 -3.71 5.60
N THR A 146 2.05 -3.55 4.88
CA THR A 146 3.11 -2.59 5.22
C THR A 146 2.55 -1.18 5.26
N GLY A 147 1.82 -0.75 4.23
CA GLY A 147 1.26 0.60 4.18
C GLY A 147 0.27 0.90 5.31
N ILE A 148 -0.57 -0.07 5.65
CA ILE A 148 -1.49 0.06 6.79
C ILE A 148 -0.72 0.16 8.11
N ASN A 149 0.35 -0.62 8.29
CA ASN A 149 1.20 -0.51 9.50
C ASN A 149 1.91 0.83 9.56
N ASP A 150 2.45 1.31 8.45
CA ASP A 150 3.17 2.59 8.39
C ASP A 150 2.25 3.74 8.77
N VAL A 151 1.03 3.79 8.24
CA VAL A 151 0.05 4.83 8.60
C VAL A 151 -0.34 4.70 10.06
N LEU A 152 -0.89 3.55 10.47
CA LEU A 152 -1.49 3.42 11.81
C LEU A 152 -0.46 3.59 12.93
N ARG A 153 0.78 3.14 12.75
CA ARG A 153 1.82 3.27 13.80
C ARG A 153 2.41 4.68 13.92
N ASN A 154 2.20 5.54 12.94
CA ASN A 154 2.69 6.91 12.94
C ASN A 154 1.59 7.96 13.21
N LEU A 155 0.34 7.55 13.40
CA LEU A 155 -0.71 8.44 13.88
C LEU A 155 -0.48 8.78 15.35
N GLY A 156 -0.60 10.06 15.69
CA GLY A 156 -0.58 10.52 17.07
C GLY A 156 -1.92 10.25 17.74
N TYR A 157 -1.96 9.25 18.62
CA TYR A 157 -3.17 8.90 19.37
C TYR A 157 -3.30 9.75 20.65
N GLY A 158 -4.45 10.40 20.80
CA GLY A 158 -4.83 11.17 21.97
C GLY A 158 -5.40 10.29 23.09
N LYS A 159 -5.45 10.86 24.29
CA LYS A 159 -6.13 10.24 25.44
C LYS A 159 -7.63 10.15 25.14
N TYR A 160 -8.22 8.99 25.43
CA TYR A 160 -9.63 8.71 25.17
C TYR A 160 -10.03 8.73 23.69
N GLU A 161 -9.09 8.63 22.75
CA GLU A 161 -9.45 8.37 21.36
C GLU A 161 -9.85 6.91 21.15
N VAL A 162 -10.59 6.68 20.08
CA VAL A 162 -11.09 5.35 19.71
C VAL A 162 -10.79 5.10 18.24
N ILE A 163 -10.43 3.87 17.89
CA ILE A 163 -10.34 3.45 16.49
C ILE A 163 -11.58 2.63 16.15
N LEU A 164 -12.36 3.09 15.17
CA LEU A 164 -13.46 2.31 14.61
C LEU A 164 -12.99 1.51 13.39
N TYR A 165 -13.47 0.28 13.26
CA TYR A 165 -13.25 -0.55 12.08
C TYR A 165 -14.45 -1.47 11.83
N PHE A 166 -14.68 -1.88 10.58
CA PHE A 166 -15.76 -2.81 10.25
C PHE A 166 -15.37 -4.26 10.50
N ARG A 167 -16.34 -5.11 10.85
CA ARG A 167 -16.14 -6.56 11.04
C ARG A 167 -15.44 -7.26 9.87
N THR A 168 -15.65 -6.77 8.65
CA THR A 168 -15.07 -7.36 7.42
C THR A 168 -13.66 -6.87 7.11
N VAL A 169 -13.02 -6.11 8.02
CA VAL A 169 -11.63 -5.71 7.84
C VAL A 169 -10.74 -6.95 7.62
N TYR A 170 -9.70 -6.79 6.81
CA TYR A 170 -8.72 -7.85 6.63
C TYR A 170 -8.07 -8.22 7.98
N GLY A 171 -7.99 -9.53 8.29
CA GLY A 171 -7.61 -10.00 9.63
C GLY A 171 -6.24 -9.53 10.11
N THR A 172 -5.28 -9.29 9.20
CA THR A 172 -3.97 -8.72 9.57
C THR A 172 -4.07 -7.26 10.01
N CYS A 173 -5.03 -6.50 9.46
CA CYS A 173 -5.29 -5.13 9.88
C CYS A 173 -5.92 -5.10 11.27
N GLU A 174 -6.88 -5.99 11.56
CA GLU A 174 -7.45 -6.13 12.92
C GLU A 174 -6.36 -6.47 13.95
N LYS A 175 -5.45 -7.39 13.63
CA LYS A 175 -4.29 -7.70 14.49
C LYS A 175 -3.34 -6.52 14.66
N THR A 176 -3.16 -5.70 13.63
CA THR A 176 -2.36 -4.47 13.71
C THR A 176 -3.00 -3.48 14.67
N LEU A 177 -4.32 -3.28 14.59
CA LEU A 177 -5.08 -2.44 15.50
C LEU A 177 -4.97 -2.93 16.94
N GLN A 178 -5.15 -4.22 17.18
CA GLN A 178 -4.98 -4.81 18.52
C GLN A 178 -3.57 -4.60 19.05
N SER A 179 -2.54 -4.84 18.23
CA SER A 179 -1.14 -4.60 18.61
C SER A 179 -0.89 -3.14 19.00
N ILE A 180 -1.45 -2.17 18.28
CA ILE A 180 -1.30 -0.74 18.59
C ILE A 180 -1.99 -0.43 19.91
N CYS A 181 -3.22 -0.92 20.10
CA CYS A 181 -3.99 -0.79 21.34
C CYS A 181 -3.21 -1.34 22.55
N ASP A 182 -2.66 -2.55 22.44
CA ASP A 182 -1.92 -3.22 23.51
C ASP A 182 -0.62 -2.50 23.88
N THR A 183 0.03 -1.84 22.91
CA THR A 183 1.28 -1.10 23.13
C THR A 183 1.08 0.38 23.46
N SER A 184 -0.15 0.88 23.36
CA SER A 184 -0.46 2.29 23.59
C SER A 184 -0.40 2.65 25.06
N HIS A 185 0.14 3.84 25.37
CA HIS A 185 0.19 4.37 26.72
C HIS A 185 -0.96 5.33 27.04
N VAL A 186 -1.81 5.65 26.06
CA VAL A 186 -2.87 6.68 26.20
C VAL A 186 -4.26 6.12 26.50
N GLY A 187 -4.37 4.80 26.72
CA GLY A 187 -5.66 4.14 26.95
C GLY A 187 -6.54 4.16 25.70
N LEU A 188 -5.94 3.85 24.55
CA LEU A 188 -6.63 3.73 23.26
C LEU A 188 -7.58 2.54 23.29
N GLU A 189 -8.78 2.71 22.74
CA GLU A 189 -9.76 1.61 22.60
C GLU A 189 -10.06 1.38 21.11
N ILE A 190 -10.40 0.14 20.75
CA ILE A 190 -10.84 -0.20 19.39
C ILE A 190 -12.27 -0.70 19.41
N PHE A 191 -13.07 -0.29 18.42
CA PHE A 191 -14.48 -0.62 18.31
C PHE A 191 -14.79 -1.21 16.95
N ARG A 192 -15.44 -2.37 16.97
CA ARG A 192 -15.85 -3.08 15.76
C ARG A 192 -17.30 -2.74 15.40
N VAL A 193 -17.50 -2.25 14.18
CA VAL A 193 -18.81 -2.00 13.58
C VAL A 193 -19.31 -3.30 12.96
N GLU A 194 -20.45 -3.80 13.45
CA GLU A 194 -20.98 -5.12 13.10
C GLU A 194 -21.85 -5.05 11.84
N ILE A 195 -21.24 -5.32 10.67
CA ILE A 195 -21.99 -5.44 9.41
C ILE A 195 -22.24 -6.90 9.03
N HIS A 196 -23.37 -7.16 8.38
CA HIS A 196 -23.80 -8.50 7.96
C HIS A 196 -24.09 -8.53 6.46
N TYR A 197 -23.75 -9.63 5.80
CA TYR A 197 -24.00 -9.84 4.38
C TYR A 197 -25.01 -10.99 4.16
N PRO A 198 -25.87 -10.88 3.12
CA PRO A 198 -26.04 -9.73 2.24
C PRO A 198 -26.78 -8.57 2.95
N GLY A 199 -26.38 -7.33 2.66
CA GLY A 199 -26.98 -6.09 3.18
C GLY A 199 -26.81 -4.96 2.16
N GLY A 200 -27.59 -3.89 2.30
CA GLY A 200 -27.50 -2.71 1.45
C GLY A 200 -26.50 -1.68 1.96
N ASP A 201 -26.12 -0.73 1.11
CA ASP A 201 -25.22 0.37 1.49
C ASP A 201 -25.82 1.23 2.62
N GLU A 202 -27.15 1.40 2.64
CA GLU A 202 -27.87 2.11 3.70
C GLU A 202 -27.69 1.45 5.07
N ASP A 203 -27.65 0.11 5.14
CA ASP A 203 -27.46 -0.64 6.39
C ASP A 203 -26.05 -0.41 6.95
N ILE A 204 -25.04 -0.37 6.08
CA ILE A 204 -23.63 -0.12 6.45
C ILE A 204 -23.49 1.29 7.03
N VAL A 205 -24.10 2.29 6.38
CA VAL A 205 -24.06 3.68 6.83
C VAL A 205 -24.82 3.84 8.15
N SER A 206 -26.01 3.25 8.27
CA SER A 206 -26.79 3.30 9.51
C SER A 206 -26.01 2.72 10.69
N GLU A 207 -25.46 1.51 10.54
CA GLU A 207 -24.71 0.86 11.63
C GLU A 207 -23.44 1.64 12.01
N PHE A 208 -22.76 2.24 11.03
CA PHE A 208 -21.64 3.14 11.30
C PHE A 208 -22.08 4.36 12.12
N CYS A 209 -23.12 5.07 11.68
CA CYS A 209 -23.65 6.24 12.36
C CYS A 209 -24.17 5.91 13.78
N ASP A 210 -24.89 4.80 13.94
CA ASP A 210 -25.42 4.34 15.22
C ASP A 210 -24.30 3.96 16.19
N THR A 211 -23.21 3.35 15.68
CA THR A 211 -22.02 3.05 16.49
C THR A 211 -21.33 4.33 16.93
N VAL A 212 -21.14 5.30 16.03
CA VAL A 212 -20.57 6.62 16.38
C VAL A 212 -21.44 7.33 17.41
N GLY A 213 -22.77 7.34 17.23
CA GLY A 213 -23.72 7.96 18.16
C GLY A 213 -23.65 7.38 19.56
N ARG A 214 -23.55 6.05 19.70
CA ARG A 214 -23.35 5.37 20.99
C ARG A 214 -22.04 5.79 21.67
N LEU A 215 -20.94 5.82 20.92
CA LEU A 215 -19.62 6.16 21.46
C LEU A 215 -19.52 7.63 21.91
N VAL A 216 -20.20 8.54 21.20
CA VAL A 216 -20.26 9.95 21.60
C VAL A 216 -21.14 10.12 22.84
N GLY A 217 -22.33 9.50 22.88
CA GLY A 217 -23.24 9.58 24.02
C GLY A 217 -22.67 9.01 25.33
N ASP A 218 -21.88 7.92 25.25
CA ASP A 218 -21.22 7.33 26.41
C ASP A 218 -20.09 8.22 26.99
N ARG A 219 -19.51 9.13 26.20
CA ARG A 219 -18.46 10.05 26.68
C ARG A 219 -19.03 11.18 27.53
N ASP A 220 -20.17 11.73 27.16
CA ASP A 220 -20.82 12.81 27.91
C ASP A 220 -21.27 12.35 29.31
N GLY A 221 -21.49 11.04 29.51
CA GLY A 221 -21.79 10.44 30.81
C GLY A 221 -20.57 10.04 31.66
N ARG A 222 -19.34 10.17 31.14
CA ARG A 222 -18.08 9.78 31.84
C ARG A 222 -17.20 10.96 32.26
N MET A 223 -17.64 12.21 32.05
CA MET A 223 -16.95 13.42 32.54
C MET A 223 -17.32 13.78 33.97
#